data_AF-A0A7J9EHI2-F1
#
_entry.id   AF-A0A7J9EHI2-F1
#
_cell.length_a   1.000
_cell.length_b   1.000
_cell.length_c   1.000
_cell.angle_alpha   90.00
_cell.angle_beta   90.00
_cell.angle_gamma   90.00
#
_symmetry.space_group_name_H-M   'P 1'
#
loop_
_entity.id
_entity.type
_entity.pdbx_description
1 polymer ?
#
loop_
_entity_poly.entity_id
_entity_poly.type
_entity_poly.pdbx_seq_one_letter_code
_entity_poly.pdbx_strand_id
1 'polypeptide(L)' 'MHGSLVTSSLFRETTKNESANEGYKFGQEEETYNIVAAHGYFGRLIF' A
#
# COMPACT_ATOMS: atom_id res chain seq x y z
N MET A 1 -13.49 -3.25 -1.34
CA MET A 1 -12.31 -3.62 -2.16
C MET A 1 -11.20 -2.57 -2.16
N HIS A 2 -11.50 -1.25 -2.03
CA HIS A 2 -10.44 -0.23 -2.02
C HIS A 2 -9.40 -0.41 -0.89
N GLY A 3 -9.85 -0.49 0.37
CA GLY A 3 -8.93 -0.62 1.52
C GLY A 3 -8.01 -1.84 1.44
N SER A 4 -8.53 -3.00 1.04
CA SER A 4 -7.72 -4.21 0.88
C SER A 4 -6.64 -4.08 -0.21
N LEU A 5 -6.94 -3.40 -1.32
CA LEU A 5 -5.98 -3.17 -2.40
C LEU A 5 -4.87 -2.20 -1.96
N VAL A 6 -5.24 -1.12 -1.27
CA VAL A 6 -4.29 -0.15 -0.71
C VAL A 6 -3.37 -0.83 0.31
N THR A 7 -3.91 -1.52 1.31
CA THR A 7 -3.11 -2.22 2.33
C THR A 7 -2.20 -3.30 1.73
N SER A 8 -2.64 -4.00 0.67
CA SER A 8 -1.83 -5.04 0.01
C SER A 8 -0.63 -4.50 -0.78
N SER A 9 -0.57 -3.19 -1.00
CA SER A 9 0.43 -2.55 -1.87
C SER A 9 1.21 -1.44 -1.18
N LEU A 10 1.13 -1.32 0.15
CA LEU A 10 1.92 -0.38 0.94
C LEU A 10 3.41 -0.57 0.70
N PHE A 11 4.15 0.53 0.60
CA PHE A 11 5.60 0.47 0.63
C PHE A 11 6.10 0.02 2.00
N ARG A 12 7.16 -0.78 2.01
CA ARG A 12 7.73 -1.26 3.26
C ARG A 12 8.66 -0.21 3.86
N GLU A 13 8.11 0.59 4.76
CA GLU A 13 8.85 1.66 5.45
C GLU A 13 9.16 1.37 6.92
N THR A 14 8.57 0.30 7.49
CA THR A 14 8.78 -0.10 8.89
C THR A 14 9.40 -1.50 9.03
N THR A 15 9.86 -1.83 10.24
CA THR A 15 10.33 -3.17 10.56
C THR A 15 9.17 -4.12 10.90
N LYS A 16 9.45 -5.43 10.99
CA LYS A 16 8.41 -6.44 11.25
C LYS A 16 7.74 -6.30 12.63
N ASN A 17 8.39 -5.63 13.58
CA ASN A 17 7.93 -5.50 14.96
C ASN A 17 7.21 -4.17 15.22
N GLU A 18 7.07 -3.33 14.19
CA GLU A 18 6.40 -2.04 14.26
C GLU A 18 5.09 -2.09 13.47
N SER A 19 4.16 -1.18 13.79
CA SER A 19 2.96 -1.01 12.97
C SER A 19 3.34 -0.48 11.59
N ALA A 20 2.74 -1.02 10.54
CA ALA A 20 2.92 -0.49 9.18
C ALA A 20 2.43 0.96 9.05
N ASN A 21 1.50 1.40 9.90
CA ASN A 21 0.96 2.76 9.88
C ASN A 21 2.02 3.82 10.23
N GLU A 22 3.03 3.47 11.03
CA GLU A 22 4.14 4.38 11.37
C GLU A 22 5.03 4.68 10.17
N GLY A 23 4.88 3.94 9.06
CA GLY A 23 5.54 4.23 7.80
C GLY A 23 5.02 5.52 7.15
N TYR A 24 3.74 5.85 7.37
CA TYR A 24 3.13 7.06 6.84
C TYR A 24 3.35 8.25 7.78
N LYS A 25 3.77 9.38 7.20
CA LYS A 25 3.88 10.67 7.90
C LYS A 25 2.76 11.59 7.47
N PHE A 26 2.12 12.22 8.46
CA PHE A 26 1.08 13.20 8.18
C PHE A 26 1.63 14.37 7.33
N GLY A 27 1.04 14.57 6.15
CA GLY A 27 1.43 15.62 5.22
C GLY A 27 2.61 15.26 4.31
N GLN A 28 3.01 13.99 4.20
CA GLN A 28 3.99 13.57 3.21
C GLN A 28 3.48 13.82 1.78
N GLU A 29 4.39 14.21 0.88
CA GLU A 29 4.06 14.48 -0.53
C GLU A 29 4.02 13.19 -1.37
N GLU A 30 4.78 12.17 -0.96
CA GLU A 30 4.89 10.91 -1.69
C GLU A 30 3.77 9.92 -1.32
N GLU A 31 3.36 9.10 -2.28
CA GLU A 31 2.36 8.06 -2.08
C GLU A 31 2.87 6.95 -1.14
N THR A 32 2.00 6.44 -0.26
CA THR A 32 2.34 5.38 0.70
C THR A 32 2.19 3.96 0.14
N TYR A 33 1.64 3.81 -1.07
CA TYR A 33 1.41 2.53 -1.70
C TYR A 33 1.66 2.58 -3.21
N ASN A 34 1.90 1.41 -3.80
CA ASN A 34 2.12 1.29 -5.22
C ASN A 34 0.79 1.07 -5.97
N ILE A 35 0.26 2.14 -6.57
CA ILE A 35 -0.99 2.08 -7.35
C ILE A 35 -0.92 1.13 -8.55
N VAL A 36 0.25 0.99 -9.18
CA VAL A 36 0.45 0.09 -10.32
C VAL A 36 0.40 -1.36 -9.87
N ALA A 37 0.98 -1.69 -8.70
CA ALA A 37 0.91 -3.03 -8.12
C ALA A 37 -0.53 -3.39 -7.74
N ALA A 38 -1.27 -2.48 -7.10
CA ALA A 38 -2.68 -2.67 -6.76
C ALA A 38 -3.55 -2.89 -8.01
N HIS A 39 -3.34 -2.08 -9.06
CA HIS A 39 -4.04 -2.21 -10.32
C HIS A 39 -3.71 -3.53 -11.02
N GLY A 40 -2.43 -3.91 -11.10
CA GLY A 40 -2.00 -5.17 -11.72
C GLY A 40 -2.54 -6.40 -11.00
N TYR A 41 -2.58 -6.38 -9.66
CA TYR A 41 -3.22 -7.43 -8.87
C TYR A 41 -4.72 -7.53 -9.17
N PHE A 42 -5.43 -6.39 -9.14
CA PHE A 42 -6.85 -6.37 -9.40
C PHE A 42 -7.21 -6.81 -10.83
N GLY A 43 -6.42 -6.37 -11.81
CA GLY A 43 -6.57 -6.78 -13.21
C GLY A 43 -6.52 -8.29 -13.37
N ARG A 44 -5.48 -8.95 -12.85
CA ARG A 44 -5.31 -10.42 -12.90
C ARG A 44 -6.35 -11.21 -12.11
N LEU A 45 -6.99 -10.59 -11.14
CA LEU A 45 -7.98 -11.27 -10.29
C LEU A 45 -9.33 -11.42 -11.00
N ILE A 46 -9.69 -10.46 -11.85
CA ILE A 46 -11.02 -10.36 -12.47
C ILE A 46 -10.99 -10.66 -13.97
N PHE A 47 -9.87 -10.39 -14.65
CA PHE A 47 -9.70 -10.54 -16.10
C PHE A 47 -8.47 -11.39 -16.42
#